data_AF-A0A1G6Q7T6-F1
#
_entry.id   AF-A0A1G6Q7T6-F1
#
_cell.length_a   1.000
_cell.length_b   1.000
_cell.length_c   1.000
_cell.angle_alpha   90.00
_cell.angle_beta   90.00
_cell.angle_gamma   90.00
#
_symmetry.space_group_name_H-M   'P 1'
#
loop_
_entity.id
_entity.type
_entity.pdbx_description
1 polymer ?
#
loop_
_entity_poly.entity_id
_entity_poly.type
_entity_poly.pdbx_seq_one_letter_code
_entity_poly.pdbx_strand_id
1 'polypeptide(L)'
;MLYTSLHVYDPALDCMVDRVQIGLEDETLKAILDALERGPGVKQLEVLANNGAGDAVRVVMTWSNPTAGFFCRVDGFPAGHIHYDELKGAYGKPCAPDARTLSVCLSNEVDIWRRGVLDPGNGMVTVYTAQRDLAYLGADAYLLDVDQAHSLDSMYLKLEKGEPSIYPLRVPFEQLLQIRPPGFEEASPQSAEQESAIDSLQRLISQMQQGASLDELDKPKTGPASGLR
;
A
#
# COMPACT_ATOMS: atom_id res chain seq x y z
N MET A 1 -8.19 -10.75 -3.99
CA MET A 1 -8.70 -11.16 -2.65
C MET A 1 -8.76 -9.93 -1.73
N LEU A 2 -9.82 -9.81 -0.91
CA LEU A 2 -9.87 -8.83 0.19
C LEU A 2 -9.47 -9.54 1.48
N TYR A 3 -8.35 -9.15 2.08
CA TYR A 3 -7.93 -9.64 3.40
C TYR A 3 -7.77 -8.47 4.36
N THR A 4 -8.47 -8.51 5.50
CA THR A 4 -8.51 -7.39 6.46
C THR A 4 -8.82 -7.81 7.88
N SER A 5 -8.32 -7.04 8.84
CA SER A 5 -8.79 -7.04 10.23
C SER A 5 -10.05 -6.20 10.40
N LEU A 6 -10.97 -6.72 11.21
CA LEU A 6 -12.13 -6.06 11.79
C LEU A 6 -11.87 -5.92 13.28
N HIS A 7 -12.27 -4.79 13.85
CA HIS A 7 -12.03 -4.48 15.26
C HIS A 7 -13.37 -4.44 15.98
N VAL A 8 -13.59 -5.39 16.89
CA VAL A 8 -14.86 -5.58 17.61
C VAL A 8 -14.93 -4.58 18.76
N TYR A 9 -15.92 -3.71 18.73
CA TYR A 9 -16.11 -2.64 19.70
C TYR A 9 -17.28 -2.96 20.61
N ASP A 10 -17.08 -2.87 21.92
CA ASP A 10 -18.13 -2.98 22.92
C ASP A 10 -18.63 -1.57 23.30
N PRO A 11 -19.85 -1.17 22.89
CA PRO A 11 -20.39 0.14 23.20
C PRO A 11 -20.70 0.34 24.69
N ALA A 12 -20.87 -0.72 25.46
CA ALA A 12 -21.16 -0.62 26.90
C ALA A 12 -19.90 -0.29 27.70
N LEU A 13 -18.74 -0.78 27.25
CA LEU A 13 -17.44 -0.56 27.87
C LEU A 13 -16.63 0.56 27.21
N ASP A 14 -17.10 1.07 26.06
CA ASP A 14 -16.43 2.08 25.23
C ASP A 14 -14.98 1.68 24.88
N CYS A 15 -14.80 0.42 24.47
CA CYS A 15 -13.47 -0.10 24.14
C CYS A 15 -13.49 -1.14 23.02
N MET A 16 -12.32 -1.33 22.41
CA MET A 16 -12.06 -2.46 21.51
C MET A 16 -11.85 -3.72 22.35
N VAL A 17 -12.61 -4.77 22.08
CA VAL A 17 -12.59 -6.01 22.88
C VAL A 17 -11.99 -7.21 22.14
N ASP A 18 -11.99 -7.19 20.81
CA ASP A 18 -11.44 -8.28 20.00
C ASP A 18 -11.03 -7.79 18.60
N ARG A 19 -10.25 -8.61 17.89
CA ARG A 19 -9.88 -8.44 16.48
C ARG A 19 -10.22 -9.71 15.74
N VAL A 20 -10.86 -9.57 14.58
CA VAL A 20 -11.22 -10.70 13.71
C VAL A 20 -10.66 -10.46 12.32
N GLN A 21 -9.88 -11.41 11.81
CA GLN A 21 -9.37 -11.33 10.44
C GLN A 21 -10.34 -12.04 9.49
N ILE A 22 -10.74 -11.34 8.43
CA ILE A 22 -11.57 -11.89 7.38
C ILE A 22 -10.82 -11.91 6.05
N GLY A 23 -11.05 -12.96 5.26
CA GLY A 23 -10.62 -13.09 3.87
C GLY A 23 -11.82 -13.34 2.97
N LEU A 24 -11.96 -12.55 1.91
CA LEU A 24 -12.91 -12.77 0.82
C LEU A 24 -12.15 -13.05 -0.46
N GLU A 25 -12.33 -14.25 -0.99
CA GLU A 25 -11.76 -14.67 -2.26
C GLU A 25 -12.37 -13.89 -3.45
N ASP A 26 -11.66 -13.88 -4.58
CA ASP A 26 -12.10 -13.13 -5.76
C ASP A 26 -13.43 -13.63 -6.31
N GLU A 27 -13.73 -14.93 -6.22
CA GLU A 27 -15.03 -15.49 -6.59
C GLU A 27 -16.16 -14.90 -5.73
N THR A 28 -15.91 -14.77 -4.42
CA THR A 28 -16.86 -14.18 -3.47
C THR A 28 -17.01 -12.69 -3.72
N LEU A 29 -15.91 -11.95 -3.92
CA LEU A 29 -15.95 -10.52 -4.27
C LEU A 29 -16.72 -10.29 -5.56
N LYS A 30 -16.47 -11.09 -6.60
CA LYS A 30 -17.21 -11.02 -7.87
C LYS A 30 -18.70 -11.22 -7.65
N ALA A 31 -19.10 -12.25 -6.90
CA ALA A 31 -20.50 -12.52 -6.61
C ALA A 31 -21.18 -11.36 -5.85
N ILE A 32 -20.47 -10.76 -4.89
CA ILE A 32 -20.94 -9.57 -4.16
C ILE A 32 -21.10 -8.38 -5.11
N LEU A 33 -20.08 -8.07 -5.91
CA LEU A 33 -20.09 -6.94 -6.85
C LEU A 33 -21.22 -7.09 -7.89
N ASP A 34 -21.35 -8.28 -8.50
CA ASP A 34 -22.43 -8.60 -9.44
C ASP A 34 -23.81 -8.46 -8.78
N ALA A 35 -23.96 -8.95 -7.55
CA ALA A 35 -25.20 -8.80 -6.80
C ALA A 35 -25.51 -7.33 -6.52
N LEU A 36 -24.51 -6.52 -6.15
CA LEU A 36 -24.61 -5.08 -5.92
C LEU A 36 -25.12 -4.34 -7.16
N GLU A 37 -24.62 -4.68 -8.34
CA GLU A 37 -25.03 -4.07 -9.62
C GLU A 37 -26.45 -4.43 -10.05
N ARG A 38 -26.96 -5.62 -9.71
CA ARG A 38 -28.32 -6.08 -10.07
C ARG A 38 -29.46 -5.33 -9.36
N GLY A 39 -29.15 -4.39 -8.46
CA GLY A 39 -30.15 -3.48 -7.89
C GLY A 39 -30.58 -3.80 -6.45
N PRO A 40 -31.66 -3.16 -5.96
CA PRO A 40 -31.98 -3.09 -4.54
C PRO A 40 -32.51 -4.43 -4.02
N GLY A 41 -31.70 -5.04 -3.16
CA GLY A 41 -32.08 -6.15 -2.31
C GLY A 41 -31.31 -6.03 -0.99
N VAL A 42 -31.89 -6.53 0.10
CA VAL A 42 -31.15 -6.65 1.36
C VAL A 42 -30.01 -7.64 1.12
N LYS A 43 -28.78 -7.14 1.13
CA LYS A 43 -27.58 -7.95 0.93
C LYS A 43 -26.93 -8.13 2.29
N GLN A 44 -27.25 -9.26 2.91
CA GLN A 44 -26.57 -9.75 4.09
C GLN A 44 -25.67 -10.91 3.66
N LEU A 45 -24.43 -10.87 4.13
CA LEU A 45 -23.46 -11.94 3.95
C LEU A 45 -23.02 -12.41 5.33
N GLU A 46 -22.85 -13.72 5.49
CA GLU A 46 -22.25 -14.30 6.68
C GLU A 46 -20.92 -14.95 6.30
N VAL A 47 -19.89 -14.66 7.07
CA VAL A 47 -18.52 -15.17 6.86
C VAL A 47 -18.06 -15.80 8.17
N LEU A 48 -17.50 -17.00 8.07
CA LEU A 48 -16.82 -17.64 9.18
C LEU A 48 -15.36 -17.18 9.20
N ALA A 49 -14.90 -16.75 10.36
CA ALA A 49 -13.56 -16.22 10.56
C ALA A 49 -13.01 -16.69 11.91
N ASN A 50 -11.73 -16.45 12.17
CA ASN A 50 -11.14 -16.69 13.49
C ASN A 50 -10.85 -15.34 14.17
N ASN A 51 -11.11 -15.25 15.46
CA ASN A 51 -10.72 -14.09 16.26
C ASN A 51 -9.25 -14.15 16.69
N GLY A 52 -8.79 -13.17 17.48
CA GLY A 52 -7.41 -13.10 17.97
C GLY A 52 -6.99 -14.29 18.85
N ALA A 53 -7.95 -14.96 19.50
CA ALA A 53 -7.70 -16.17 20.28
C ALA A 53 -7.67 -17.45 19.43
N GLY A 54 -8.02 -17.37 18.14
CA GLY A 54 -8.14 -18.51 17.24
C GLY A 54 -9.50 -19.22 17.29
N ASP A 55 -10.48 -18.66 17.99
CA ASP A 55 -11.85 -19.20 18.05
C ASP A 55 -12.61 -18.86 16.78
N ALA A 56 -13.39 -19.82 16.29
CA ALA A 56 -14.26 -19.61 15.13
C ALA A 56 -15.44 -18.70 15.52
N VAL A 57 -15.54 -17.55 14.86
CA VAL A 57 -16.56 -16.53 15.07
C VAL A 57 -17.33 -16.27 13.79
N ARG A 58 -18.60 -15.84 13.94
CA ARG A 58 -19.45 -15.48 12.81
C ARG A 58 -19.44 -13.97 12.60
N VAL A 59 -19.04 -13.57 11.40
CA VAL A 59 -19.11 -12.18 10.94
C VAL A 59 -20.34 -11.98 10.08
N VAL A 60 -21.24 -11.09 10.50
CA VAL A 60 -22.42 -10.68 9.72
C VAL A 60 -22.13 -9.34 9.07
N MET A 61 -22.22 -9.30 7.74
CA MET A 61 -21.99 -8.11 6.93
C MET A 61 -23.30 -7.66 6.29
N THR A 62 -23.79 -6.48 6.66
CA THR A 62 -25.06 -5.93 6.16
C THR A 62 -24.83 -4.72 5.27
N TRP A 63 -25.26 -4.80 4.02
CA TRP A 63 -25.11 -3.71 3.06
C TRP A 63 -26.01 -2.52 3.38
N SER A 64 -25.47 -1.32 3.24
CA SER A 64 -26.17 -0.05 3.37
C SER A 64 -25.98 0.80 2.13
N ASN A 65 -27.05 0.99 1.36
CA ASN A 65 -27.04 1.88 0.19
C ASN A 65 -26.64 3.33 0.53
N PRO A 66 -27.15 3.96 1.62
CA PRO A 66 -26.79 5.33 1.96
C PRO A 66 -25.29 5.56 2.18
N THR A 67 -24.57 4.55 2.68
CA THR A 67 -23.13 4.63 2.99
C THR A 67 -22.25 3.91 1.98
N ALA A 68 -22.87 3.26 0.99
CA ALA A 68 -22.23 2.43 -0.02
C ALA A 68 -21.18 1.46 0.59
N GLY A 69 -21.61 0.65 1.55
CA GLY A 69 -20.73 -0.33 2.19
C GLY A 69 -21.45 -1.31 3.11
N PHE A 70 -20.68 -2.26 3.64
CA PHE A 70 -21.13 -3.28 4.59
C PHE A 70 -20.80 -2.87 6.02
N PHE A 71 -21.83 -2.78 6.87
CA PHE A 71 -21.63 -2.76 8.31
C PHE A 71 -21.35 -4.18 8.80
N CYS A 72 -20.21 -4.36 9.45
CA CYS A 72 -19.77 -5.65 9.94
C CYS A 72 -20.10 -5.77 11.42
N ARG A 73 -20.59 -6.94 11.83
CA ARG A 73 -20.80 -7.30 13.24
C ARG A 73 -20.23 -8.67 13.53
N VAL A 74 -19.65 -8.83 14.72
CA VAL A 74 -19.14 -10.11 15.23
C VAL A 74 -19.93 -10.41 16.51
N ASP A 75 -20.61 -11.55 16.55
CA ASP A 75 -21.45 -11.97 17.69
C ASP A 75 -22.40 -10.88 18.22
N GLY A 76 -22.89 -10.05 17.29
CA GLY A 76 -23.81 -8.96 17.60
C GLY A 76 -23.14 -7.65 18.00
N PHE A 77 -21.82 -7.56 18.14
CA PHE A 77 -21.09 -6.31 18.38
C PHE A 77 -20.66 -5.63 17.08
N PRO A 78 -20.67 -4.29 16.98
CA PRO A 78 -20.10 -3.57 15.84
C PRO A 78 -18.62 -3.91 15.64
N ALA A 79 -18.22 -4.18 14.39
CA ALA A 79 -16.85 -4.60 14.07
C ALA A 79 -16.20 -3.80 12.91
N GLY A 80 -16.80 -2.67 12.54
CA GLY A 80 -16.32 -1.79 11.46
C GLY A 80 -17.21 -1.78 10.23
N HIS A 81 -16.73 -1.13 9.17
CA HIS A 81 -17.50 -0.85 7.95
C HIS A 81 -16.64 -1.05 6.70
N ILE A 82 -17.05 -1.87 5.73
CA ILE A 82 -16.36 -2.12 4.45
C ILE A 82 -16.99 -1.36 3.30
N HIS A 83 -16.27 -0.38 2.76
CA HIS A 83 -16.74 0.44 1.67
C HIS A 83 -16.76 -0.33 0.34
N TYR A 84 -17.70 0.03 -0.53
CA TYR A 84 -17.75 -0.47 -1.91
C TYR A 84 -16.45 -0.27 -2.68
N ASP A 85 -15.81 0.88 -2.45
CA ASP A 85 -14.53 1.24 -3.03
C ASP A 85 -13.42 0.24 -2.66
N GLU A 86 -13.44 -0.26 -1.43
CA GLU A 86 -12.47 -1.26 -0.96
C GLU A 86 -12.74 -2.63 -1.60
N LEU A 87 -14.01 -3.02 -1.74
CA LEU A 87 -14.38 -4.27 -2.43
C LEU A 87 -13.90 -4.25 -3.90
N LYS A 88 -14.13 -3.14 -4.60
CA LYS A 88 -13.65 -2.96 -5.98
C LYS A 88 -12.14 -2.88 -6.06
N GLY A 89 -11.51 -2.18 -5.12
CA GLY A 89 -10.05 -2.03 -5.06
C GLY A 89 -9.31 -3.33 -4.79
N ALA A 90 -9.91 -4.24 -4.01
CA ALA A 90 -9.34 -5.54 -3.67
C ALA A 90 -9.54 -6.62 -4.75
N TYR A 91 -10.57 -6.50 -5.58
CA TYR A 91 -10.91 -7.52 -6.58
C TYR A 91 -9.79 -7.69 -7.62
N GLY A 92 -9.33 -8.94 -7.79
CA GLY A 92 -8.26 -9.29 -8.73
C GLY A 92 -6.87 -8.82 -8.31
N LYS A 93 -6.71 -8.33 -7.07
CA LYS A 93 -5.40 -7.98 -6.50
C LYS A 93 -4.77 -9.19 -5.80
N PRO A 94 -3.45 -9.38 -5.94
CA PRO A 94 -2.73 -10.43 -5.25
C PRO A 94 -2.74 -10.18 -3.74
N CYS A 95 -2.85 -11.26 -2.97
CA CYS A 95 -2.65 -11.25 -1.52
C CYS A 95 -1.61 -12.33 -1.18
N ALA A 96 -0.49 -11.92 -0.58
CA ALA A 96 0.54 -12.86 -0.17
C ALA A 96 0.04 -13.77 0.97
N PRO A 97 0.49 -15.03 1.07
CA PRO A 97 0.08 -15.94 2.15
C PRO A 97 0.45 -15.44 3.55
N ASP A 98 1.51 -14.66 3.67
CA ASP A 98 2.02 -14.04 4.88
C ASP A 98 1.67 -12.54 4.97
N ALA A 99 0.70 -12.10 4.18
CA ALA A 99 0.25 -10.71 4.16
C ALA A 99 -0.14 -10.22 5.55
N ARG A 100 0.13 -8.93 5.80
CA ARG A 100 -0.26 -8.24 7.03
C ARG A 100 -1.30 -7.17 6.75
N THR A 101 -2.37 -7.12 7.51
CA THR A 101 -3.45 -6.16 7.32
C THR A 101 -3.03 -4.76 7.82
N LEU A 102 -3.44 -3.75 7.05
CA LEU A 102 -3.08 -2.36 7.26
C LEU A 102 -4.31 -1.46 7.28
N SER A 103 -4.24 -0.38 8.06
CA SER A 103 -5.01 0.84 7.82
C SER A 103 -4.09 1.87 7.16
N VAL A 104 -4.52 2.49 6.08
CA VAL A 104 -3.73 3.40 5.26
C VAL A 104 -4.45 4.75 5.16
N CYS A 105 -3.80 5.79 5.67
CA CYS A 105 -4.19 7.17 5.41
C CYS A 105 -3.62 7.58 4.04
N LEU A 106 -4.50 7.72 3.05
CA LEU A 106 -4.12 7.98 1.67
C LEU A 106 -3.81 9.45 1.39
N SER A 107 -4.02 10.38 2.31
CA SER A 107 -3.61 11.77 2.11
C SER A 107 -3.22 12.39 3.44
N ASN A 108 -2.04 13.01 3.47
CA ASN A 108 -1.57 13.72 4.66
C ASN A 108 -2.28 15.07 4.86
N GLU A 109 -3.11 15.50 3.90
CA GLU A 109 -3.91 16.74 3.96
C GLU A 109 -5.41 16.48 4.13
N VAL A 110 -5.87 15.26 3.82
CA VAL A 110 -7.29 14.86 3.94
C VAL A 110 -7.34 13.46 4.54
N ASP A 111 -8.05 13.29 5.65
CA ASP A 111 -8.19 12.01 6.37
C ASP A 111 -8.98 10.95 5.57
N ILE A 112 -8.39 10.43 4.49
CA ILE A 112 -8.96 9.39 3.65
C ILE A 112 -8.35 8.06 4.06
N TRP A 113 -9.05 7.35 4.93
CA TRP A 113 -8.62 6.05 5.43
C TRP A 113 -9.14 4.92 4.55
N ARG A 114 -8.24 4.00 4.18
CA ARG A 114 -8.56 2.77 3.46
C ARG A 114 -7.79 1.62 4.05
N ARG A 115 -8.32 0.41 3.89
CA ARG A 115 -7.55 -0.78 4.23
C ARG A 115 -6.59 -1.18 3.13
N GLY A 116 -5.62 -1.98 3.52
CA GLY A 116 -4.73 -2.63 2.60
C GLY A 116 -4.06 -3.84 3.23
N VAL A 117 -3.14 -4.41 2.46
CA VAL A 117 -2.24 -5.46 2.92
C VAL A 117 -0.81 -5.13 2.57
N LEU A 118 0.10 -5.45 3.48
CA LEU A 118 1.52 -5.50 3.26
C LEU A 118 1.92 -6.91 2.84
N ASP A 119 2.64 -7.01 1.73
CA ASP A 119 3.45 -8.18 1.38
C ASP A 119 4.86 -7.96 1.96
N PRO A 120 5.23 -8.63 3.06
CA PRO A 120 6.53 -8.45 3.70
C PRO A 120 7.68 -9.06 2.89
N GLY A 121 7.39 -10.04 2.01
CA GLY A 121 8.37 -10.64 1.11
C GLY A 121 8.84 -9.64 0.06
N ASN A 122 7.90 -8.94 -0.58
CA ASN A 122 8.18 -7.98 -1.65
C ASN A 122 8.32 -6.53 -1.18
N GLY A 123 7.95 -6.22 0.07
CA GLY A 123 7.98 -4.84 0.59
C GLY A 123 6.92 -3.93 -0.05
N MET A 124 5.80 -4.51 -0.46
CA MET A 124 4.76 -3.84 -1.24
C MET A 124 3.46 -3.74 -0.44
N VAL A 125 2.82 -2.58 -0.48
CA VAL A 125 1.51 -2.33 0.10
C VAL A 125 0.47 -2.25 -1.02
N THR A 126 -0.52 -3.12 -0.95
CA THR A 126 -1.73 -3.07 -1.78
C THR A 126 -2.82 -2.37 -0.99
N VAL A 127 -3.19 -1.15 -1.40
CA VAL A 127 -4.32 -0.43 -0.80
C VAL A 127 -5.61 -0.77 -1.55
N TYR A 128 -6.66 -1.08 -0.81
CA TYR A 128 -7.97 -1.37 -1.36
C TYR A 128 -8.71 -0.08 -1.67
N THR A 129 -8.47 0.48 -2.84
CA THR A 129 -9.29 1.57 -3.39
C THR A 129 -9.39 1.43 -4.90
N ALA A 130 -10.56 1.74 -5.45
CA ALA A 130 -10.77 1.88 -6.88
C ALA A 130 -10.50 3.32 -7.37
N GLN A 131 -10.34 4.26 -6.44
CA GLN A 131 -10.03 5.65 -6.74
C GLN A 131 -8.52 5.82 -6.98
N ARG A 132 -8.19 6.42 -8.12
CA ARG A 132 -6.81 6.73 -8.48
C ARG A 132 -6.33 7.99 -7.76
N ASP A 133 -5.01 8.12 -7.65
CA ASP A 133 -4.32 9.36 -7.27
C ASP A 133 -4.59 9.92 -5.86
N LEU A 134 -5.23 9.16 -4.98
CA LEU A 134 -5.48 9.60 -3.59
C LEU A 134 -4.17 9.83 -2.80
N ALA A 135 -3.18 8.95 -2.99
CA ALA A 135 -1.84 8.98 -2.38
C ALA A 135 -0.84 9.97 -2.98
N TYR A 136 -1.28 10.90 -3.84
CA TYR A 136 -0.39 11.85 -4.52
C TYR A 136 0.48 12.68 -3.54
N LEU A 137 -0.07 12.96 -2.35
CA LEU A 137 0.59 13.75 -1.29
C LEU A 137 1.41 12.89 -0.31
N GLY A 138 1.59 11.60 -0.61
CA GLY A 138 2.13 10.62 0.32
C GLY A 138 1.02 9.91 1.08
N ALA A 139 1.35 8.73 1.60
CA ALA A 139 0.44 7.91 2.38
C ALA A 139 1.16 7.33 3.58
N ASP A 140 0.41 7.17 4.67
CA ASP A 140 0.88 6.59 5.92
C ASP A 140 0.10 5.30 6.18
N ALA A 141 0.78 4.22 6.55
CA ALA A 141 0.18 2.93 6.82
C ALA A 141 0.47 2.46 8.25
N TYR A 142 -0.49 1.74 8.82
CA TYR A 142 -0.50 1.32 10.21
C TYR A 142 -0.83 -0.17 10.25
N LEU A 143 0.08 -0.98 10.78
CA LEU A 143 -0.10 -2.43 10.92
C LEU A 143 -1.13 -2.79 11.99
N LEU A 144 -2.13 -3.60 11.61
CA LEU A 144 -3.25 -3.98 12.49
C LEU A 144 -3.07 -5.38 13.11
N ASP A 145 -2.09 -6.15 12.63
CA ASP A 145 -1.87 -7.55 13.01
C ASP A 145 -0.88 -7.74 14.17
N VAL A 146 -0.42 -6.67 14.81
CA VAL A 146 0.61 -6.75 15.86
C VAL A 146 -0.05 -6.80 17.24
N ASP A 147 -0.02 -7.96 17.88
CA ASP A 147 -0.65 -8.21 19.20
C ASP A 147 0.02 -7.48 20.37
N GLN A 148 1.02 -6.61 20.13
CA GLN A 148 1.86 -5.95 21.15
C GLN A 148 1.74 -4.42 21.21
N ALA A 149 0.68 -3.82 20.67
CA ALA A 149 0.52 -2.37 20.73
C ALA A 149 -0.32 -1.98 21.98
N HIS A 150 0.32 -1.93 23.16
CA HIS A 150 -0.28 -1.35 24.37
C HIS A 150 -0.57 0.16 24.25
N SER A 151 -0.15 0.78 23.16
CA SER A 151 -0.64 2.06 22.66
C SER A 151 -1.08 1.86 21.21
N LEU A 152 -2.05 2.63 20.72
CA LEU A 152 -2.49 2.64 19.32
C LEU A 152 -1.39 3.04 18.30
N ASP A 153 -0.13 3.16 18.75
CA ASP A 153 1.10 3.26 17.95
C ASP A 153 1.42 1.89 17.33
N SER A 154 0.46 1.39 16.57
CA SER A 154 0.66 0.40 15.51
C SER A 154 1.91 0.73 14.72
N MET A 155 2.66 -0.32 14.32
CA MET A 155 3.91 -0.16 13.58
C MET A 155 3.63 0.68 12.32
N TYR A 156 4.07 1.92 12.38
CA TYR A 156 3.82 2.98 11.41
C TYR A 156 4.80 2.85 10.25
N LEU A 157 4.28 2.90 9.04
CA LEU A 157 5.02 2.84 7.80
C LEU A 157 4.72 4.09 6.98
N LYS A 158 5.77 4.81 6.63
CA LYS A 158 5.66 5.93 5.71
C LYS A 158 5.83 5.38 4.32
N LEU A 159 4.84 5.51 3.45
CA LEU A 159 4.92 4.91 2.12
C LEU A 159 5.57 5.87 1.12
N GLU A 160 6.40 5.33 0.23
CA GLU A 160 6.92 6.09 -0.89
C GLU A 160 5.81 6.42 -1.90
N LYS A 161 6.00 7.49 -2.68
CA LYS A 161 5.03 7.91 -3.71
C LYS A 161 4.97 6.85 -4.82
N GLY A 162 3.94 6.01 -4.81
CA GLY A 162 3.52 5.17 -5.93
C GLY A 162 2.10 5.55 -6.36
N GLU A 163 1.72 5.28 -7.61
CA GLU A 163 0.33 5.47 -8.06
C GLU A 163 -0.57 4.43 -7.38
N PRO A 164 -1.41 4.81 -6.39
CA PRO A 164 -2.10 3.89 -5.46
C PRO A 164 -3.19 3.01 -6.11
N SER A 165 -3.33 3.06 -7.43
CA SER A 165 -4.32 2.31 -8.19
C SER A 165 -3.74 1.43 -9.31
N ILE A 166 -2.50 1.69 -9.73
CA ILE A 166 -1.85 1.00 -10.85
C ILE A 166 -0.64 0.20 -10.36
N TYR A 167 0.11 0.71 -9.39
CA TYR A 167 1.27 0.04 -8.81
C TYR A 167 1.15 0.03 -7.27
N PRO A 168 1.57 -1.04 -6.58
CA PRO A 168 1.47 -1.05 -5.13
C PRO A 168 2.42 0.00 -4.53
N LEU A 169 2.04 0.54 -3.38
CA LEU A 169 2.86 1.51 -2.65
C LEU A 169 4.09 0.79 -2.08
N ARG A 170 5.27 1.40 -2.17
CA ARG A 170 6.50 0.79 -1.67
C ARG A 170 6.76 1.18 -0.22
N VAL A 171 7.20 0.22 0.58
CA VAL A 171 7.69 0.45 1.93
C VAL A 171 9.17 0.85 1.86
N PRO A 172 9.61 1.94 2.51
CA PRO A 172 11.02 2.27 2.66
C PRO A 172 11.81 1.09 3.23
N PHE A 173 12.99 0.87 2.68
CA PHE A 173 13.81 -0.30 2.99
C PHE A 173 14.11 -0.42 4.49
N GLU A 174 14.40 0.69 5.17
CA GLU A 174 14.73 0.72 6.59
C GLU A 174 13.55 0.28 7.48
N GLN A 175 12.32 0.52 7.03
CA GLN A 175 11.10 0.10 7.73
C GLN A 175 10.78 -1.37 7.44
N LEU A 176 11.01 -1.82 6.21
CA LEU A 176 10.82 -3.21 5.81
C LEU A 176 11.73 -4.16 6.63
N LEU A 177 12.97 -3.76 6.89
CA LEU A 177 13.91 -4.52 7.71
C LEU A 177 13.43 -4.72 9.16
N GLN A 178 12.61 -3.81 9.69
CA GLN A 178 12.06 -3.92 11.05
C GLN A 178 10.90 -4.93 11.12
N ILE A 179 10.22 -5.16 9.99
CA ILE A 179 9.06 -6.05 9.89
C ILE A 179 9.49 -7.49 9.63
N ARG A 180 10.57 -7.71 8.87
CA ARG A 180 11.02 -9.04 8.49
C ARG A 180 11.61 -9.80 9.68
N PRO A 181 11.24 -11.07 9.91
CA PRO A 181 11.85 -11.88 10.95
C PRO A 181 13.34 -12.11 10.67
N PRO A 182 14.19 -12.25 11.71
CA PRO A 182 15.61 -12.52 11.53
C PRO A 182 15.80 -13.87 10.81
N GLY A 183 16.51 -13.85 9.67
CA GLY A 183 16.77 -15.05 8.83
C GLY A 183 16.08 -15.07 7.47
N PHE A 184 15.36 -14.00 7.09
CA PHE A 184 14.88 -13.84 5.71
C PHE A 184 16.07 -13.58 4.78
N GLU A 185 16.52 -14.61 4.07
CA GLU A 185 17.53 -14.47 3.00
C GLU A 185 16.85 -13.85 1.77
N GLU A 186 17.29 -12.65 1.39
CA GLU A 186 16.86 -12.05 0.13
C GLU A 186 17.39 -12.89 -1.04
N ALA A 187 16.52 -13.22 -1.99
CA ALA A 187 16.99 -13.23 -3.37
C ALA A 187 17.36 -11.78 -3.66
N SER A 188 18.67 -11.47 -3.63
CA SER A 188 19.15 -10.13 -3.97
C SER A 188 18.43 -9.67 -5.25
N PRO A 189 17.89 -8.44 -5.30
CA PRO A 189 17.46 -7.89 -6.57
C PRO A 189 18.68 -7.93 -7.48
N GLN A 190 18.68 -8.89 -8.42
CA GLN A 190 19.79 -9.08 -9.34
C GLN A 190 19.92 -7.81 -10.17
N SER A 191 20.87 -6.98 -9.77
CA SER A 191 21.93 -6.32 -10.56
C SER A 191 21.56 -5.47 -11.79
N ALA A 192 20.43 -5.66 -12.46
CA ALA A 192 20.14 -5.01 -13.73
C ALA A 192 19.86 -3.49 -13.60
N GLU A 193 19.14 -3.06 -12.55
CA GLU A 193 18.83 -1.65 -12.33
C GLU A 193 20.00 -0.89 -11.67
N GLN A 194 20.79 -1.56 -10.82
CA GLN A 194 21.99 -0.98 -10.22
C GLN A 194 23.17 -0.90 -11.19
N GLU A 195 23.41 -1.91 -12.04
CA GLU A 195 24.41 -1.81 -13.11
C GLU A 195 24.03 -0.73 -14.13
N SER A 196 22.75 -0.61 -14.49
CA SER A 196 22.24 0.46 -15.37
C SER A 196 22.42 1.86 -14.78
N ALA A 197 22.18 2.02 -13.48
CA ALA A 197 22.38 3.30 -12.78
C ALA A 197 23.87 3.66 -12.64
N ILE A 198 24.73 2.68 -12.37
CA ILE A 198 26.18 2.86 -12.28
C ILE A 198 26.77 3.18 -13.67
N ASP A 199 26.35 2.49 -14.72
CA ASP A 199 26.75 2.76 -16.11
C ASP A 199 26.30 4.16 -16.55
N SER A 200 25.09 4.57 -16.15
CA SER A 200 24.57 5.91 -16.42
C SER A 200 25.37 6.99 -15.68
N LEU A 201 25.75 6.75 -14.43
CA LEU A 201 26.64 7.62 -13.63
C LEU A 201 28.05 7.70 -14.24
N GLN A 202 28.62 6.58 -14.69
CA GLN A 202 29.93 6.54 -15.32
C GLN A 202 29.94 7.28 -16.67
N ARG A 203 28.87 7.16 -17.47
CA ARG A 203 28.70 7.97 -18.70
C ARG A 203 28.64 9.46 -18.40
N LEU A 204 27.92 9.85 -17.35
CA LEU A 204 27.75 11.26 -16.97
C LEU A 204 29.08 11.86 -16.46
N ILE A 205 29.85 11.11 -15.67
CA ILE A 205 31.20 11.48 -15.23
C ILE A 205 32.16 11.61 -16.43
N SER A 206 32.10 10.67 -17.38
CA SER A 206 32.95 10.70 -18.59
C SER A 206 32.61 11.90 -19.48
N GLN A 207 31.33 12.24 -19.62
CA GLN A 207 30.87 13.42 -20.36
C GLN A 207 31.30 14.72 -19.68
N MET A 208 31.27 14.79 -18.34
CA MET A 208 31.77 15.95 -17.59
C MET A 208 33.29 16.12 -17.71
N GLN A 209 34.04 15.03 -17.75
CA GLN A 209 35.50 15.07 -17.95
C GLN A 209 35.88 15.46 -19.39
N GLN A 210 35.07 15.09 -20.39
CA GLN A 210 35.26 15.50 -21.78
C GLN A 210 34.76 16.93 -22.04
N GLY A 211 33.73 17.40 -21.33
CA GLY A 211 33.20 18.76 -21.40
C GLY A 211 34.05 19.82 -20.69
N ALA A 212 35.02 19.41 -19.86
CA ALA A 212 35.97 20.30 -19.18
C ALA A 212 37.26 20.58 -20.01
N SER A 213 37.31 20.14 -21.27
CA SER A 213 38.47 20.29 -22.18
C SER A 213 38.15 21.09 -23.45
N LEU A 214 37.36 22.16 -23.35
CA LEU A 214 37.14 23.11 -24.46
C LEU A 214 37.16 24.57 -24.00
N ASP A 215 38.14 24.93 -23.17
CA ASP A 215 38.45 26.33 -22.81
C ASP A 215 39.90 26.73 -23.13
N GLU A 216 40.51 26.11 -24.15
CA GLU A 216 41.76 26.60 -24.75
C GLU A 216 41.75 26.39 -26.27
N LEU A 217 41.24 27.37 -27.02
CA LEU A 217 41.79 27.85 -28.30
C LEU A 217 40.86 28.90 -28.92
N ASP A 218 40.89 30.11 -28.37
CA ASP A 218 40.58 31.30 -29.17
C ASP A 218 41.60 32.40 -28.83
N LYS A 219 42.81 32.23 -29.37
CA LYS A 219 43.77 33.34 -29.50
C LYS A 219 43.60 33.95 -30.89
N PRO A 220 43.32 35.25 -31.02
CA PRO A 220 43.18 35.90 -32.30
C PRO A 220 44.52 35.90 -33.06
N LYS A 221 44.49 35.49 -34.33
CA LYS A 221 45.61 35.67 -35.26
C LYS A 221 45.81 37.16 -35.54
N THR A 222 46.78 37.79 -34.88
CA THR A 222 47.34 39.08 -35.30
C THR A 222 48.53 38.82 -36.22
N GLY A 223 48.30 38.86 -37.54
CA GLY A 223 49.37 39.03 -38.52
C GLY A 223 49.60 40.53 -38.78
N PRO A 224 50.84 41.03 -38.82
CA PRO A 224 51.10 42.43 -39.12
C PRO A 224 50.89 42.69 -40.62
N ALA A 225 50.18 43.76 -40.94
CA ALA A 225 50.12 44.35 -42.27
C ALA A 225 51.26 45.38 -42.44
N SER A 226 52.25 45.05 -43.28
CA SER A 226 53.17 45.96 -44.01
C SER A 226 54.14 45.08 -44.79
N GLY A 227 54.35 45.10 -46.11
CA GLY A 227 54.31 46.20 -47.07
C GLY A 227 55.74 46.54 -47.49
N LEU A 228 56.07 46.35 -48.79
CA LEU A 228 57.28 46.79 -49.54
C LEU A 228 58.57 45.99 -49.27
N ARG A 229 59.37 45.53 -50.25
CA ARG A 229 59.57 45.84 -51.67
C ARG A 229 59.81 44.56 -52.48
#